data_AF-A0A3A8IBF4-F1
#
_entry.id   AF-A0A3A8IBF4-F1
#
_cell.length_a   1.000
_cell.length_b   1.000
_cell.length_c   1.000
_cell.angle_alpha   90.00
_cell.angle_beta   90.00
_cell.angle_gamma   90.00
#
_symmetry.space_group_name_H-M   'P 1'
#
loop_
_entity.id
_entity.type
_entity.pdbx_description
1 polymer ?
#
loop_
_entity_poly.entity_id
_entity_poly.type
_entity_poly.pdbx_seq_one_letter_code
_entity_poly.pdbx_strand_id
1 'polypeptide(L)'
;MTERDAYIQKMEAEQREATARFQELEAQSDLAESEDELDLITGAKERSDDFQREVQALRHADQQDWHRVKTAAEKARMRFHDHLDRAGLQWDQLRAGYRREREAELRNLGAQMDQWEAARQRTAAEDSLLTRQEFDFMKRDLLNTRSLLQHLGHARGAAWKQAREEYEAAWRDLRERSRRIRADSPTDTASPY
;
A
#
# COMPACT_ATOMS: atom_id res chain seq x y z
N MET A 1 36.67 -11.80 23.68
CA MET A 1 35.32 -12.02 23.14
C MET A 1 35.23 -13.47 22.73
N THR A 2 34.29 -14.24 23.24
CA THR A 2 34.21 -15.69 22.95
C THR A 2 33.42 -15.94 21.66
N GLU A 3 33.62 -17.10 21.02
CA GLU A 3 32.80 -17.51 19.85
C GLU A 3 31.31 -17.50 20.17
N ARG A 4 30.96 -17.81 21.42
CA ARG A 4 29.62 -17.72 21.97
C ARG A 4 29.07 -16.29 21.91
N ASP A 5 29.83 -15.32 22.39
CA ASP A 5 29.41 -13.92 22.41
C ASP A 5 29.23 -13.37 21.00
N ALA A 6 30.12 -13.73 20.07
CA ALA A 6 30.02 -13.33 18.67
C ALA A 6 28.76 -13.90 18.00
N TYR A 7 28.42 -15.16 18.31
CA TYR A 7 27.21 -15.79 17.80
C TYR A 7 25.94 -15.10 18.34
N ILE A 8 25.89 -14.80 19.64
CA ILE A 8 24.75 -14.11 20.25
C ILE A 8 24.56 -12.73 19.60
N GLN A 9 25.64 -11.97 19.42
CA GLN A 9 25.56 -10.66 18.77
C GLN A 9 25.05 -10.75 17.33
N LYS A 10 25.47 -11.78 16.58
CA LYS A 10 24.93 -12.03 15.25
C LYS A 10 23.42 -12.28 15.28
N MET A 11 22.96 -13.15 16.17
CA MET A 11 21.53 -13.48 16.28
C MET A 11 20.69 -12.26 16.68
N GLU A 12 21.21 -11.41 17.56
CA GLU A 12 20.55 -10.15 17.91
C GLU A 12 20.49 -9.15 16.76
N ALA A 13 21.54 -9.06 15.95
CA ALA A 13 21.55 -8.20 14.77
C ALA A 13 20.50 -8.68 13.75
N GLU A 14 20.45 -9.99 13.49
CA GLU A 14 19.45 -10.60 12.60
C GLU A 14 18.02 -10.41 13.15
N GLN A 15 17.83 -10.53 14.47
CA GLN A 15 16.56 -10.23 15.12
C GLN A 15 16.13 -8.78 14.89
N ARG A 16 17.01 -7.82 15.14
CA ARG A 16 16.69 -6.39 14.95
C ARG A 16 16.35 -6.08 13.49
N GLU A 17 17.08 -6.66 12.54
CA GLU A 17 16.78 -6.51 11.12
C GLU A 17 15.41 -7.08 10.77
N ALA A 18 15.10 -8.30 11.23
CA ALA A 18 13.83 -8.96 10.96
C ALA A 18 12.65 -8.24 11.62
N THR A 19 12.82 -7.72 12.84
CA THR A 19 11.81 -6.88 13.51
C THR A 19 11.57 -5.56 12.77
N ALA A 20 12.62 -4.93 12.24
CA ALA A 20 12.45 -3.72 11.44
C ALA A 20 11.65 -4.00 10.15
N ARG A 21 11.92 -5.12 9.48
CA ARG A 21 11.13 -5.57 8.32
C ARG A 21 9.68 -5.86 8.71
N PHE A 22 9.45 -6.50 9.86
CA PHE A 22 8.10 -6.72 10.36
C PHE A 22 7.34 -5.41 10.58
N GLN A 23 7.96 -4.42 11.22
CA GLN A 23 7.36 -3.09 11.42
C GLN A 23 7.07 -2.38 10.09
N GLU A 24 7.93 -2.55 9.09
CA GLU A 24 7.67 -2.05 7.74
C GLU A 24 6.42 -2.67 7.11
N LEU A 25 6.21 -3.98 7.30
CA LEU A 25 5.02 -4.70 6.83
C LEU A 25 3.77 -4.33 7.65
N GLU A 26 3.88 -4.20 8.97
CA GLU A 26 2.78 -3.81 9.86
C GLU A 26 2.28 -2.40 9.54
N ALA A 27 3.18 -1.46 9.22
CA ALA A 27 2.80 -0.12 8.78
C ALA A 27 2.03 -0.11 7.44
N GLN A 28 2.03 -1.21 6.70
CA GLN A 28 1.32 -1.38 5.42
C GLN A 28 0.00 -2.16 5.58
N SER A 29 -0.36 -2.53 6.81
CA SER A 29 -1.58 -3.29 7.17
C SER A 29 -2.89 -2.59 6.86
N ASP A 30 -2.89 -1.29 6.56
CA ASP A 30 -4.09 -0.53 6.18
C ASP A 30 -4.74 -1.04 4.88
N LEU A 31 -4.08 -1.95 4.14
CA LEU A 31 -4.66 -2.68 3.00
C LEU A 31 -5.41 -3.94 3.40
N ALA A 32 -5.30 -4.41 4.65
CA ALA A 32 -6.03 -5.58 5.12
C ALA A 32 -7.52 -5.26 5.12
N GLU A 33 -8.25 -5.85 4.19
CA GLU A 33 -9.70 -5.79 4.10
C GLU A 33 -10.33 -7.09 4.60
N SER A 34 -9.51 -8.12 4.85
CA SER A 34 -9.94 -9.45 5.27
C SER A 34 -9.23 -9.97 6.54
N GLU A 35 -9.90 -10.89 7.24
CA GLU A 35 -9.40 -11.56 8.44
C GLU A 35 -8.11 -12.36 8.14
N ASP A 36 -8.05 -12.99 6.96
CA ASP A 36 -6.86 -13.72 6.48
C ASP A 36 -5.62 -12.82 6.37
N GLU A 37 -5.78 -11.53 6.02
CA GLU A 37 -4.68 -10.57 5.90
C GLU A 37 -4.22 -10.03 7.27
N LEU A 38 -5.14 -9.92 8.23
CA LEU A 38 -4.82 -9.58 9.62
C LEU A 38 -4.11 -10.73 10.34
N ASP A 39 -4.46 -11.98 10.02
CA ASP A 39 -3.79 -13.19 10.51
C ASP A 39 -2.32 -13.25 10.10
N LEU A 40 -1.95 -12.70 8.93
CA LEU A 40 -0.55 -12.61 8.49
C LEU A 40 0.31 -11.74 9.43
N ILE A 41 -0.26 -10.64 9.92
CA ILE A 41 0.42 -9.69 10.83
C ILE A 41 0.48 -10.29 12.23
N THR A 42 -0.63 -10.83 12.71
CA THR A 42 -0.72 -11.47 14.03
C THR A 42 0.25 -12.65 14.12
N GLY A 43 0.29 -13.51 13.09
CA GLY A 43 1.23 -14.62 13.02
C GLY A 43 2.70 -14.21 12.91
N ALA A 44 3.01 -13.04 12.34
CA ALA A 44 4.37 -12.50 12.29
C ALA A 44 4.80 -11.96 13.67
N LYS A 45 3.89 -11.33 14.41
CA LYS A 45 4.15 -10.85 15.78
C LYS A 45 4.48 -11.98 16.74
N GLU A 46 3.67 -13.04 16.74
CA GLU A 46 3.91 -14.23 17.59
C GLU A 46 5.29 -14.86 17.33
N ARG A 47 5.71 -14.93 16.06
CA ARG A 47 7.02 -15.46 15.66
C ARG A 47 8.17 -14.53 16.00
N SER A 48 7.96 -13.21 15.95
CA SER A 48 8.93 -12.23 16.44
C SER A 48 9.17 -12.41 17.94
N ASP A 49 8.10 -12.58 18.71
CA ASP A 49 8.18 -12.81 20.16
C ASP A 49 8.83 -14.16 20.50
N ASP A 50 8.56 -15.20 19.71
CA ASP A 50 9.23 -16.51 19.82
C ASP A 50 10.74 -16.37 19.56
N PHE A 51 11.12 -15.70 18.47
CA PHE A 51 12.52 -15.48 18.15
C PHE A 51 13.24 -14.66 19.23
N GLN A 52 12.61 -13.58 19.71
CA GLN A 52 13.14 -12.78 20.81
C GLN A 52 13.38 -13.61 22.07
N ARG A 53 12.43 -14.48 22.43
CA ARG A 53 12.53 -15.34 23.61
C ARG A 53 13.70 -16.30 23.50
N GLU A 54 13.89 -16.94 22.35
CA GLU A 54 15.00 -17.87 22.12
C GLU A 54 16.37 -17.17 22.09
N VAL A 55 16.44 -15.94 21.57
CA VAL A 55 17.67 -15.12 21.65
C VAL A 55 18.00 -14.71 23.09
N GLN A 56 17.00 -14.41 23.92
CA GLN A 56 17.25 -14.19 25.36
C GLN A 56 17.65 -15.48 26.07
N ALA A 57 17.06 -16.62 25.73
CA ALA A 57 17.46 -17.91 26.28
C ALA A 57 18.93 -18.23 25.95
N LEU A 58 19.40 -17.91 24.74
CA LEU A 58 20.80 -18.03 24.34
C LEU A 58 21.77 -17.27 25.26
N ARG A 59 21.39 -16.06 25.72
CA ARG A 59 22.22 -15.28 26.66
C ARG A 59 22.37 -15.97 28.01
N HIS A 60 21.34 -16.69 28.46
CA HIS A 60 21.30 -17.31 29.78
C HIS A 60 21.68 -18.79 29.80
N ALA A 61 21.84 -19.43 28.64
CA ALA A 61 22.21 -20.84 28.56
C ALA A 61 23.56 -21.12 29.26
N ASP A 62 23.70 -22.28 29.90
CA ASP A 62 24.99 -22.76 30.37
C ASP A 62 25.70 -23.56 29.26
N GLN A 63 26.86 -24.13 29.56
CA GLN A 63 27.62 -24.94 28.58
C GLN A 63 26.89 -26.23 28.18
N GLN A 64 26.07 -26.81 29.06
CA GLN A 64 25.39 -28.08 28.80
C GLN A 64 24.18 -27.89 27.89
N ASP A 65 23.44 -26.79 28.06
CA ASP A 65 22.25 -26.47 27.28
C ASP A 65 22.54 -25.63 26.02
N TRP A 66 23.77 -25.11 25.88
CA TRP A 66 24.16 -24.21 24.78
C TRP A 66 23.75 -24.73 23.39
N HIS A 67 24.04 -25.99 23.09
CA HIS A 67 23.71 -26.56 21.77
C HIS A 67 22.20 -26.66 21.54
N ARG A 68 21.45 -27.08 22.56
CA ARG A 68 19.99 -27.22 22.48
C ARG A 68 19.33 -25.86 22.24
N VAL A 69 19.72 -24.84 23.02
CA VAL A 69 19.17 -23.49 22.92
C VAL A 69 19.59 -22.82 21.61
N LYS A 70 20.82 -23.05 21.15
CA LYS A 70 21.27 -22.62 19.82
C LYS A 70 20.40 -23.17 18.69
N THR A 71 20.13 -24.47 18.68
CA THR A 71 19.25 -25.07 17.68
C THR A 71 17.82 -24.52 17.75
N ALA A 72 17.30 -24.25 18.96
CA ALA A 72 15.97 -23.64 19.13
C ALA A 72 15.92 -22.22 18.54
N ALA A 73 16.92 -21.39 18.84
CA ALA A 73 17.04 -20.03 18.29
C ALA A 73 17.22 -20.01 16.77
N GLU A 74 18.01 -20.93 16.19
CA GLU A 74 18.14 -21.06 14.74
C GLU A 74 16.81 -21.44 14.08
N LYS A 75 16.05 -22.33 14.71
CA LYS A 75 14.74 -22.75 14.22
C LYS A 75 13.72 -21.61 14.31
N ALA A 76 13.69 -20.86 15.40
CA ALA A 76 12.82 -19.70 15.57
C ALA A 76 13.16 -18.62 14.55
N ARG A 77 14.46 -18.33 14.36
CA ARG A 77 14.96 -17.44 13.31
C ARG A 77 14.45 -17.87 11.92
N MET A 78 14.70 -19.11 11.50
CA MET A 78 14.29 -19.58 10.18
C MET A 78 12.78 -19.44 9.98
N ARG A 79 11.98 -19.85 10.97
CA ARG A 79 10.52 -19.72 10.92
C ARG A 79 10.03 -18.28 10.83
N PHE A 80 10.71 -17.35 11.49
CA PHE A 80 10.35 -15.94 11.43
C PHE A 80 10.70 -15.34 10.06
N HIS A 81 11.90 -15.59 9.56
CA HIS A 81 12.31 -15.14 8.23
C HIS A 81 11.42 -15.73 7.11
N ASP A 82 11.17 -17.03 7.13
CA ASP A 82 10.28 -17.68 6.15
C ASP A 82 8.88 -17.08 6.17
N HIS A 83 8.38 -16.71 7.36
CA HIS A 83 7.08 -16.07 7.49
C HIS A 83 7.10 -14.65 6.95
N LEU A 84 8.14 -13.86 7.25
CA LEU A 84 8.31 -12.51 6.72
C LEU A 84 8.42 -12.50 5.21
N ASP A 85 9.13 -13.46 4.61
CA ASP A 85 9.25 -13.57 3.16
C ASP A 85 7.90 -13.88 2.51
N ARG A 86 7.12 -14.81 3.09
CA ARG A 86 5.76 -15.12 2.60
C ARG A 86 4.81 -13.94 2.75
N ALA A 87 4.80 -13.31 3.93
CA ALA A 87 3.99 -12.14 4.19
C ALA A 87 4.36 -11.00 3.23
N GLY A 88 5.66 -10.75 3.01
CA GLY A 88 6.15 -9.76 2.06
C GLY A 88 5.65 -10.00 0.64
N LEU A 89 5.71 -11.25 0.16
CA LEU A 89 5.17 -11.61 -1.16
C LEU A 89 3.66 -11.40 -1.28
N GLN A 90 2.89 -11.73 -0.23
CA GLN A 90 1.45 -11.50 -0.22
C GLN A 90 1.11 -10.01 -0.22
N TRP A 91 1.83 -9.20 0.57
CA TRP A 91 1.67 -7.75 0.57
C TRP A 91 2.03 -7.12 -0.79
N ASP A 92 3.07 -7.62 -1.47
CA ASP A 92 3.40 -7.20 -2.84
C ASP A 92 2.26 -7.49 -3.81
N GLN A 93 1.61 -8.64 -3.67
CA GLN A 93 0.46 -9.00 -4.50
C GLN A 93 -0.76 -8.11 -4.24
N LEU A 94 -1.06 -7.81 -2.97
CA LEU A 94 -2.14 -6.91 -2.59
C LEU A 94 -1.91 -5.49 -3.13
N ARG A 95 -0.70 -4.95 -2.96
CA ARG A 95 -0.33 -3.65 -3.54
C ARG A 95 -0.45 -3.63 -5.06
N ALA A 96 -0.01 -4.70 -5.73
CA ALA A 96 -0.14 -4.82 -7.17
C ALA A 96 -1.61 -4.98 -7.61
N GLY A 97 -2.46 -5.63 -6.80
CA GLY A 97 -3.91 -5.72 -7.02
C GLY A 97 -4.57 -4.35 -6.93
N TYR A 98 -4.40 -3.69 -5.79
CA TYR A 98 -4.91 -2.33 -5.55
C TYR A 98 -4.48 -1.35 -6.65
N ARG A 99 -3.19 -1.35 -7.03
CA ARG A 99 -2.70 -0.47 -8.11
C ARG A 99 -3.38 -0.76 -9.44
N ARG A 100 -3.53 -2.05 -9.81
CA ARG A 100 -4.19 -2.44 -11.07
C ARG A 100 -5.66 -1.99 -11.11
N GLU A 101 -6.37 -2.10 -9.99
CA GLU A 101 -7.74 -1.62 -9.86
C GLU A 101 -7.82 -0.10 -10.06
N ARG A 102 -6.99 0.65 -9.33
CA ARG A 102 -6.92 2.12 -9.46
C ARG A 102 -6.48 2.58 -10.86
N GLU A 103 -5.55 1.88 -11.50
CA GLU A 103 -5.16 2.14 -12.88
C GLU A 103 -6.34 1.90 -13.85
N ALA A 104 -7.15 0.87 -13.62
CA ALA A 104 -8.34 0.61 -14.42
C ALA A 104 -9.40 1.70 -14.25
N GLU A 105 -9.65 2.17 -13.03
CA GLU A 105 -10.56 3.28 -12.76
C GLU A 105 -10.11 4.58 -13.43
N LEU A 106 -8.82 4.93 -13.34
CA LEU A 106 -8.26 6.10 -14.02
C LEU A 106 -8.34 6.01 -15.54
N ARG A 107 -8.11 4.81 -16.11
CA ARG A 107 -8.28 4.58 -17.56
C ARG A 107 -9.73 4.77 -17.98
N ASN A 108 -10.69 4.26 -17.20
CA ASN A 108 -12.11 4.44 -17.49
C ASN A 108 -12.51 5.92 -17.44
N LEU A 109 -12.09 6.65 -16.40
CA LEU A 109 -12.36 8.08 -16.32
C LEU A 109 -11.72 8.87 -17.47
N GLY A 110 -10.48 8.55 -17.84
CA GLY A 110 -9.81 9.16 -19.00
C GLY A 110 -10.57 8.92 -20.31
N ALA A 111 -11.05 7.69 -20.54
CA ALA A 111 -11.86 7.38 -21.72
C ALA A 111 -13.19 8.16 -21.75
N GLN A 112 -13.84 8.35 -20.59
CA GLN A 112 -15.04 9.19 -20.50
C GLN A 112 -14.73 10.65 -20.83
N MET A 113 -13.60 11.17 -20.36
CA MET A 113 -13.17 12.53 -20.68
C MET A 113 -12.87 12.71 -22.18
N ASP A 114 -12.20 11.75 -22.82
CA ASP A 114 -11.93 11.80 -24.27
C ASP A 114 -13.24 11.79 -25.08
N GLN A 115 -14.25 11.05 -24.63
CA GLN A 115 -15.59 11.09 -25.23
C GLN A 115 -16.26 12.45 -25.08
N TRP A 116 -16.12 13.10 -23.91
CA TRP A 116 -16.64 14.46 -23.70
C TRP A 116 -15.94 15.49 -24.58
N GLU A 117 -14.62 15.40 -24.75
CA GLU A 117 -13.88 16.26 -25.67
C GLU A 117 -14.38 16.11 -27.10
N ALA A 118 -14.55 14.86 -27.55
CA ALA A 118 -15.02 14.57 -28.89
C ALA A 118 -16.46 15.03 -29.11
N ALA A 119 -17.34 14.88 -28.11
CA ALA A 119 -18.71 15.38 -28.17
C ALA A 119 -18.73 16.91 -28.29
N ARG A 120 -17.95 17.59 -27.46
CA ARG A 120 -17.80 19.04 -27.49
C ARG A 120 -17.29 19.57 -28.82
N GLN A 121 -16.32 18.92 -29.43
CA GLN A 121 -15.79 19.34 -30.75
C GLN A 121 -16.84 19.26 -31.87
N ARG A 122 -17.88 18.43 -31.70
CA ARG A 122 -18.96 18.25 -32.68
C ARG A 122 -20.16 19.16 -32.43
N THR A 123 -20.37 19.63 -31.20
CA THR A 123 -21.45 20.55 -30.82
C THR A 123 -21.01 22.01 -30.97
N ALA A 124 -21.92 22.91 -31.35
CA ALA A 124 -21.67 24.34 -31.29
C ALA A 124 -21.29 24.74 -29.86
N ALA A 125 -20.39 25.73 -29.70
CA ALA A 125 -19.84 26.11 -28.39
C ALA A 125 -20.90 26.50 -27.35
N GLU A 126 -22.11 26.87 -27.80
CA GLU A 126 -23.26 27.25 -26.98
C GLU A 126 -23.99 26.04 -26.35
N ASP A 127 -23.88 24.84 -26.93
CA ASP A 127 -24.48 23.59 -26.41
C ASP A 127 -23.52 22.77 -25.52
N SER A 128 -22.27 23.21 -25.38
CA SER A 128 -21.25 22.51 -24.59
C SER A 128 -21.38 22.87 -23.11
N LEU A 129 -21.89 21.93 -22.32
CA LEU A 129 -22.06 22.03 -20.85
C LEU A 129 -20.76 22.26 -20.06
N LEU A 130 -19.60 22.08 -20.68
CA LEU A 130 -18.27 22.22 -20.06
C LEU A 130 -17.47 23.36 -20.69
N THR A 131 -16.98 24.29 -19.88
CA THR A 131 -16.08 25.35 -20.36
C THR A 131 -14.73 24.77 -20.77
N ARG A 132 -13.94 25.53 -21.54
CA ARG A 132 -12.58 25.08 -21.96
C ARG A 132 -11.65 24.94 -20.76
N GLN A 133 -11.77 25.87 -19.82
CA GLN A 133 -10.95 25.91 -18.62
C GLN A 133 -11.24 24.72 -17.71
N GLU A 134 -12.51 24.40 -17.44
CA GLU A 134 -12.89 23.25 -16.61
C GLU A 134 -12.38 21.92 -17.17
N PHE A 135 -12.46 21.77 -18.50
CA PHE A 135 -11.97 20.56 -19.16
C PHE A 135 -10.43 20.44 -19.09
N ASP A 136 -9.71 21.55 -19.30
CA ASP A 136 -8.26 21.60 -19.15
C ASP A 136 -7.83 21.33 -17.69
N PHE A 137 -8.60 21.82 -16.70
CA PHE A 137 -8.36 21.54 -15.29
C PHE A 137 -8.54 20.06 -14.97
N MET A 138 -9.65 19.44 -15.40
CA MET A 138 -9.85 18.00 -15.18
C MET A 138 -8.74 17.15 -15.83
N LYS A 139 -8.27 17.53 -17.03
CA LYS A 139 -7.18 16.81 -17.70
C LYS A 139 -5.89 16.86 -16.88
N ARG A 140 -5.57 18.03 -16.32
CA ARG A 140 -4.41 18.19 -15.42
C ARG A 140 -4.59 17.39 -14.13
N ASP A 141 -5.77 17.42 -13.53
CA ASP A 141 -6.06 16.67 -12.29
C ASP A 141 -5.96 15.14 -12.53
N LEU A 142 -6.44 14.65 -13.68
CA LEU A 142 -6.28 13.25 -14.09
C LEU A 142 -4.80 12.85 -14.24
N LEU A 143 -4.01 13.70 -14.90
CA LEU A 143 -2.56 13.47 -15.06
C LEU A 143 -1.83 13.48 -13.72
N ASN A 144 -2.16 14.44 -12.84
CA ASN A 144 -1.60 14.52 -11.50
C ASN A 144 -1.93 13.26 -10.69
N THR A 145 -3.20 12.84 -10.71
CA THR A 145 -3.65 11.63 -10.01
C THR A 145 -2.95 10.37 -10.53
N ARG A 146 -2.71 10.28 -11.86
CA ARG A 146 -1.92 9.19 -12.45
C ARG A 146 -0.46 9.22 -11.98
N SER A 147 0.15 10.40 -11.87
CA SER A 147 1.52 10.56 -11.35
C SER A 147 1.60 10.11 -9.88
N LEU A 148 0.62 10.46 -9.06
CA LEU A 148 0.55 10.01 -7.66
C LEU A 148 0.42 8.49 -7.56
N LEU A 149 -0.39 7.86 -8.43
CA LEU A 149 -0.50 6.40 -8.47
C LEU A 149 0.81 5.72 -8.88
N GLN A 150 1.55 6.31 -9.81
CA GLN A 150 2.88 5.84 -10.17
C GLN A 150 3.85 5.96 -8.99
N HIS A 151 3.83 7.10 -8.28
CA HIS A 151 4.66 7.30 -7.09
C HIS A 151 4.35 6.28 -5.99
N LEU A 152 3.06 6.04 -5.72
CA LEU A 152 2.59 5.01 -4.80
C LEU A 152 3.14 3.62 -5.14
N GLY A 153 3.27 3.29 -6.44
CA GLY A 153 3.85 2.03 -6.90
C GLY A 153 5.32 1.80 -6.52
N HIS A 154 6.07 2.88 -6.22
CA HIS A 154 7.48 2.82 -5.84
C HIS A 154 7.70 3.00 -4.33
N ALA A 155 6.70 3.53 -3.63
CA ALA A 155 6.77 3.77 -2.20
C ALA A 155 6.75 2.45 -1.39
N ARG A 156 7.40 2.45 -0.22
CA ARG A 156 7.41 1.33 0.73
C ARG A 156 7.34 1.83 2.18
N GLY A 157 6.97 0.95 3.11
CA GLY A 157 6.87 1.28 4.53
C GLY A 157 5.97 2.48 4.81
N ALA A 158 6.39 3.35 5.73
CA ALA A 158 5.65 4.56 6.10
C ALA A 158 5.41 5.52 4.91
N ALA A 159 6.35 5.59 3.96
CA ALA A 159 6.18 6.43 2.76
C ALA A 159 5.06 5.91 1.85
N TRP A 160 4.79 4.61 1.87
CA TRP A 160 3.69 4.02 1.10
C TRP A 160 2.33 4.49 1.63
N LYS A 161 2.17 4.52 2.96
CA LYS A 161 0.94 5.03 3.60
C LYS A 161 0.66 6.47 3.20
N GLN A 162 1.65 7.33 3.32
CA GLN A 162 1.51 8.73 2.92
C GLN A 162 1.17 8.86 1.42
N ALA A 163 1.88 8.15 0.55
CA ALA A 163 1.61 8.18 -0.89
C ALA A 163 0.20 7.68 -1.22
N ARG A 164 -0.35 6.72 -0.46
CA ARG A 164 -1.72 6.24 -0.63
C ARG A 164 -2.72 7.30 -0.22
N GLU A 165 -2.53 7.92 0.93
CA GLU A 165 -3.43 8.98 1.42
C GLU A 165 -3.47 10.17 0.44
N GLU A 166 -2.31 10.58 -0.07
CA GLU A 166 -2.20 11.62 -1.11
C GLU A 166 -2.92 11.21 -2.40
N TYR A 167 -2.73 9.97 -2.86
CA TYR A 167 -3.43 9.44 -4.03
C TYR A 167 -4.95 9.40 -3.82
N GLU A 168 -5.44 8.86 -2.71
CA GLU A 168 -6.87 8.72 -2.41
C GLU A 168 -7.55 10.08 -2.25
N ALA A 169 -6.87 11.07 -1.66
CA ALA A 169 -7.36 12.43 -1.59
C ALA A 169 -7.52 13.04 -3.00
N ALA A 170 -6.48 12.96 -3.83
CA ALA A 170 -6.53 13.46 -5.21
C ALA A 170 -7.58 12.73 -6.05
N TRP A 171 -7.72 11.41 -5.87
CA TRP A 171 -8.73 10.60 -6.56
C TRP A 171 -10.15 11.00 -6.16
N ARG A 172 -10.41 11.19 -4.85
CA ARG A 172 -11.71 11.64 -4.34
C ARG A 172 -12.06 13.02 -4.90
N ASP A 173 -11.12 13.95 -4.88
CA ASP A 173 -11.32 15.31 -5.40
C ASP A 173 -11.60 15.29 -6.89
N LEU A 174 -10.86 14.50 -7.68
CA LEU A 174 -11.09 14.33 -9.11
C LEU A 174 -12.50 13.75 -9.37
N ARG A 175 -12.90 12.71 -8.65
CA ARG A 175 -14.25 12.12 -8.77
C ARG A 175 -15.34 13.10 -8.40
N GLU A 176 -15.15 13.86 -7.33
CA GLU A 176 -16.13 14.85 -6.88
C GLU A 176 -16.27 15.99 -7.90
N ARG A 177 -15.17 16.51 -8.42
CA ARG A 177 -15.19 17.53 -9.49
C ARG A 177 -15.86 17.01 -10.75
N SER A 178 -15.55 15.77 -11.16
CA SER A 178 -16.21 15.13 -12.32
C SER A 178 -17.73 14.99 -12.11
N ARG A 179 -18.17 14.74 -10.87
CA ARG A 179 -19.59 14.65 -10.52
C ARG A 179 -20.27 16.00 -10.49
N ARG A 180 -19.64 17.04 -9.93
CA ARG A 180 -20.20 18.40 -9.88
C ARG A 180 -20.41 18.99 -11.27
N ILE A 181 -19.43 18.82 -12.15
CA ILE A 181 -19.56 19.22 -13.56
C ILE A 181 -20.77 18.55 -14.23
N ARG A 182 -21.08 17.31 -13.86
CA ARG A 182 -22.26 16.59 -14.33
C ARG A 182 -23.57 17.07 -13.67
N ALA A 183 -23.52 17.52 -12.42
CA ALA A 183 -24.69 17.97 -11.66
C ALA A 183 -25.07 19.44 -11.94
N ASP A 184 -24.08 20.31 -12.17
CA ASP A 184 -24.28 21.70 -12.59
C ASP A 184 -24.60 21.83 -14.09
N SER A 185 -24.65 20.71 -14.82
CA SER A 185 -25.24 20.68 -16.16
C SER A 185 -26.76 20.85 -16.02
N PRO A 186 -27.37 21.94 -16.54
CA PRO A 186 -28.79 22.20 -16.37
C PRO A 186 -29.61 21.24 -17.25
N THR A 187 -29.94 20.08 -16.69
CA THR A 187 -31.16 19.36 -17.06
C THR A 187 -32.18 19.60 -15.95
N ASP A 188 -33.35 20.09 -16.34
CA ASP A 188 -34.50 20.48 -15.52
C ASP A 188 -34.49 21.87 -14.85
N THR A 189 -34.62 22.89 -15.69
CA THR A 189 -35.74 23.83 -15.48
C THR A 189 -36.67 23.71 -16.67
N ALA A 190 -37.74 22.95 -16.45
CA ALA A 190 -39.02 22.96 -17.12
C ALA A 190 -39.14 23.95 -18.29
N SER A 191 -39.40 23.41 -19.49
CA SER A 191 -40.14 24.13 -20.51
C SER A 191 -41.60 24.21 -20.06
N PRO A 192 -42.17 25.39 -19.77
CA PRO A 192 -43.60 25.58 -19.72
C PRO A 192 -44.03 26.25 -21.03
N TYR A 193 -44.72 25.45 -21.86
CA TYR A 193 -45.46 25.83 -23.06
C TYR A 193 -44.67 26.00 -24.37
#